data_AF-A0A5B8RJD6-F1
#
_entry.id   AF-A0A5B8RJD6-F1
#
_cell.length_a   1.000
_cell.length_b   1.000
_cell.length_c   1.000
_cell.angle_alpha   90.00
_cell.angle_beta   90.00
_cell.angle_gamma   90.00
#
_symmetry.space_group_name_H-M   'P 1'
#
loop_
_entity.id
_entity.type
_entity.pdbx_description
1 polymer ?
#
loop_
_entity_poly.entity_id
_entity_poly.type
_entity_poly.pdbx_seq_one_letter_code
_entity_poly.pdbx_strand_id
1 'polypeptide(L)'
;MLSLPGETRLFMCHDYKAPGRDEYRWETTVAEERAANVHVHDGVDEETFVRMRTERDATLDMPRLILPSVQINMRAGAFPPAESNGVRYIRIPLNAL
;
A
#
# COMPACT_ATOMS: atom_id res chain seq x y z
N MET A 1 -12.56 -7.82 6.59
CA MET A 1 -12.79 -6.38 6.36
C MET A 1 -14.11 -6.15 5.64
N LEU A 2 -14.32 -6.71 4.44
CA LEU A 2 -15.57 -6.54 3.68
C LEU A 2 -16.80 -7.29 4.22
N SER A 3 -16.65 -8.10 5.26
CA SER A 3 -17.77 -8.75 5.97
C SER A 3 -18.44 -7.86 7.03
N LEU A 4 -17.95 -6.63 7.23
CA LEU A 4 -18.57 -5.64 8.11
C LEU A 4 -19.88 -5.09 7.49
N PRO A 5 -20.75 -4.40 8.26
CA PRO A 5 -21.96 -3.78 7.72
C PRO A 5 -21.67 -2.87 6.53
N GLY A 6 -22.58 -2.82 5.56
CA GLY A 6 -22.38 -2.12 4.28
C GLY A 6 -22.08 -0.63 4.44
N GLU A 7 -22.68 0.01 5.44
CA GLU A 7 -22.52 1.41 5.83
C GLU A 7 -21.19 1.70 6.55
N THR A 8 -20.39 0.68 6.86
CA THR A 8 -19.10 0.87 7.51
C THR A 8 -18.18 1.68 6.61
N ARG A 9 -17.73 2.83 7.12
CA ARG A 9 -16.78 3.72 6.44
C ARG A 9 -15.39 3.11 6.46
N LEU A 10 -14.74 3.13 5.30
CA LEU A 10 -13.37 2.67 5.11
C LEU A 10 -12.53 3.88 4.71
N PHE A 11 -11.44 4.11 5.46
CA PHE A 11 -10.51 5.20 5.19
C PHE A 11 -9.21 4.65 4.59
N MET A 12 -8.89 5.10 3.39
CA MET A 12 -7.76 4.60 2.61
C MET A 12 -6.46 5.26 3.08
N CYS A 13 -5.41 4.45 3.16
CA CYS A 13 -4.08 4.95 3.51
C CYS A 13 -3.44 5.79 2.38
N HIS A 14 -3.81 5.50 1.12
CA HIS A 14 -3.29 6.20 -0.05
C HIS A 14 -4.41 6.38 -1.08
N ASP A 15 -4.36 7.50 -1.81
CA ASP A 15 -5.10 7.68 -3.05
C ASP A 15 -4.16 8.15 -4.15
N TYR A 16 -4.13 7.40 -5.25
CA TYR A 16 -3.27 7.68 -6.41
C TYR A 16 -4.00 8.42 -7.55
N LYS A 17 -5.25 8.86 -7.31
CA LYS A 17 -6.18 9.45 -8.30
C LYS A 17 -6.53 8.46 -9.42
N ALA A 18 -7.81 8.09 -9.49
CA ALA A 18 -8.31 7.29 -10.61
C ALA A 18 -8.23 8.09 -11.93
N PRO A 19 -8.08 7.43 -13.10
CA PRO A 19 -8.14 8.11 -14.40
C PRO A 19 -9.37 9.01 -14.53
N GLY A 20 -9.17 10.26 -14.95
CA GLY A 20 -10.25 11.24 -15.10
C GLY A 20 -10.76 11.85 -13.77
N ARG A 21 -10.17 11.51 -12.63
CA ARG A 21 -10.49 12.13 -11.34
C ARG A 21 -9.39 13.09 -10.91
N ASP A 22 -9.76 14.35 -10.69
CA ASP A 22 -8.81 15.36 -10.24
C ASP A 22 -8.73 15.56 -8.72
N GLU A 23 -9.76 15.10 -8.02
CA GLU A 23 -9.86 15.21 -6.57
C GLU A 23 -9.43 13.92 -5.86
N TYR A 24 -8.86 14.07 -4.67
CA TYR A 24 -8.53 12.95 -3.82
C TYR A 24 -9.80 12.37 -3.18
N ARG A 25 -9.86 11.04 -3.10
CA ARG A 25 -10.88 10.32 -2.33
C ARG A 25 -10.20 9.31 -1.42
N TRP A 26 -10.25 9.57 -0.12
CA TRP A 26 -9.67 8.71 0.92
C TRP A 26 -10.73 7.97 1.73
N GLU A 27 -12.01 8.10 1.38
CA GLU A 27 -13.13 7.51 2.11
C GLU A 27 -14.08 6.81 1.13
N THR A 28 -14.57 5.64 1.54
CA THR A 28 -15.61 4.86 0.86
C THR A 28 -16.35 4.01 1.90
N THR A 29 -17.24 3.12 1.47
CA THR A 29 -17.97 2.19 2.32
C THR A 29 -17.74 0.74 1.92
N VAL A 30 -18.01 -0.19 2.84
CA VAL A 30 -17.97 -1.63 2.52
C VAL A 30 -18.92 -1.98 1.36
N ALA A 31 -20.11 -1.36 1.31
CA ALA A 31 -21.07 -1.59 0.24
C ALA A 31 -20.53 -1.15 -1.13
N GLU A 32 -19.90 0.03 -1.20
CA GLU A 32 -19.29 0.53 -2.44
C GLU A 32 -18.12 -0.34 -2.90
N GLU A 33 -17.23 -0.76 -2.00
CA GLU A 33 -16.11 -1.64 -2.34
C GLU A 33 -16.59 -3.01 -2.82
N ARG A 34 -17.59 -3.60 -2.16
CA ARG A 34 -18.18 -4.87 -2.62
C ARG A 34 -18.86 -4.76 -3.98
N ALA A 35 -19.45 -3.60 -4.30
CA ALA A 35 -20.14 -3.41 -5.57
C ALA A 35 -19.19 -3.05 -6.72
N ALA A 36 -18.13 -2.28 -6.46
CA ALA A 36 -17.41 -1.56 -7.51
C ALA A 36 -15.88 -1.58 -7.38
N ASN A 37 -15.29 -2.28 -6.40
CA ASN A 37 -13.83 -2.42 -6.37
C ASN A 37 -13.34 -3.11 -7.64
N VAL A 38 -12.51 -2.43 -8.43
CA VAL A 38 -12.05 -2.92 -9.73
C VAL A 38 -11.24 -4.22 -9.71
N HIS A 39 -10.84 -4.70 -8.53
CA HIS A 39 -10.06 -5.91 -8.35
C HIS A 39 -10.75 -6.98 -7.49
N VAL A 40 -11.55 -6.61 -6.48
CA VAL A 40 -12.06 -7.53 -5.44
C VAL A 40 -13.52 -7.29 -5.07
N HIS A 41 -14.32 -6.82 -6.03
CA HIS A 41 -15.77 -6.73 -5.87
C HIS A 41 -16.42 -8.13 -5.76
N ASP A 42 -17.67 -8.17 -5.30
CA ASP A 42 -18.47 -9.39 -5.28
C ASP A 42 -18.55 -10.00 -6.70
N GLY A 43 -18.21 -11.27 -6.84
CA GLY A 43 -18.14 -11.97 -8.13
C GLY A 43 -16.71 -12.23 -8.62
N VAL A 44 -15.70 -11.68 -7.96
CA VAL A 44 -14.30 -12.11 -8.15
C VAL A 44 -13.97 -13.20 -7.14
N ASP A 45 -13.63 -14.39 -7.62
CA ASP A 45 -13.16 -15.48 -6.76
C ASP A 45 -11.66 -15.35 -6.41
N GLU A 46 -11.21 -16.18 -5.46
CA GLU A 46 -9.84 -16.16 -4.97
C GLU A 46 -8.81 -16.43 -6.07
N GLU A 47 -9.04 -17.45 -6.91
CA GLU A 47 -8.10 -17.82 -7.96
C GLU A 47 -7.93 -16.69 -8.99
N THR A 48 -9.04 -16.08 -9.40
CA THR A 48 -9.05 -14.95 -10.33
C THR A 48 -8.31 -13.75 -9.75
N PHE A 49 -8.58 -13.42 -8.48
CA PHE A 49 -7.89 -12.33 -7.79
C PHE A 49 -6.38 -12.60 -7.68
N VAL A 50 -5.99 -13.80 -7.22
CA VAL A 50 -4.59 -14.17 -7.02
C VAL A 50 -3.82 -14.12 -8.34
N ARG A 51 -4.37 -14.66 -9.43
CA ARG A 51 -3.75 -14.59 -10.76
C ARG A 51 -3.52 -13.14 -11.18
N MET A 52 -4.58 -12.33 -11.18
CA MET A 52 -4.51 -10.91 -11.57
C MET A 52 -3.49 -10.14 -10.73
N ARG A 53 -3.50 -10.34 -9.40
CA ARG A 53 -2.60 -9.63 -8.48
C ARG A 53 -1.14 -10.03 -8.70
N THR A 54 -0.87 -11.33 -8.87
CA THR A 54 0.47 -11.86 -9.11
C THR A 54 1.06 -11.33 -10.42
N GLU A 55 0.28 -11.37 -11.50
CA GLU A 55 0.68 -10.84 -12.81
C GLU A 55 0.97 -9.34 -12.73
N ARG A 56 0.11 -8.59 -12.02
CA ARG A 56 0.31 -7.14 -11.84
C ARG A 56 1.54 -6.83 -11.00
N ASP A 57 1.78 -7.56 -9.91
CA ASP A 57 2.94 -7.35 -9.03
C ASP A 57 4.26 -7.50 -9.79
N ALA A 58 4.35 -8.48 -10.69
CA ALA A 58 5.56 -8.71 -11.51
C ALA A 58 5.93 -7.55 -12.44
N THR A 59 5.01 -6.61 -12.68
CA THR A 59 5.24 -5.43 -13.54
C THR A 59 5.61 -4.16 -12.79
N LEU A 60 5.57 -4.17 -11.46
CA LEU A 60 5.75 -2.97 -10.65
C LEU A 60 7.21 -2.78 -10.23
N ASP A 61 7.69 -1.56 -10.35
CA ASP A 61 8.99 -1.16 -9.81
C ASP A 61 8.95 -1.03 -8.28
N MET A 62 10.13 -1.07 -7.67
CA MET A 62 10.29 -0.83 -6.24
C MET A 62 9.82 0.57 -5.84
N PRO A 63 9.04 0.72 -4.75
CA PRO A 63 8.65 2.02 -4.25
C PRO A 63 9.88 2.88 -3.93
N ARG A 64 9.89 4.13 -4.38
CA ARG A 64 11.03 5.05 -4.27
C ARG A 64 11.62 5.15 -2.85
N LEU A 65 10.79 5.03 -1.82
CA LEU A 65 11.18 5.16 -0.41
C LEU A 65 11.19 3.83 0.36
N ILE A 66 11.10 2.67 -0.30
CA ILE A 66 11.01 1.38 0.40
C ILE A 66 12.15 1.17 1.39
N LEU A 67 13.40 1.41 0.96
CA LEU A 67 14.60 1.22 1.77
C LEU A 67 14.68 2.17 2.99
N PRO A 68 14.52 3.50 2.82
CA PRO A 68 14.41 4.43 3.95
C PRO A 68 13.26 4.09 4.90
N SER A 69 12.05 3.89 4.35
CA SER A 69 10.83 3.74 5.13
C SER A 69 10.87 2.48 5.99
N VAL A 70 11.27 1.34 5.42
CA VAL A 70 11.31 0.08 6.18
C VAL A 70 12.33 0.14 7.31
N GLN A 71 13.50 0.75 7.11
CA GLN A 71 14.52 0.92 8.16
C GLN A 71 14.04 1.76 9.34
N ILE A 72 13.22 2.78 9.10
CA ILE A 72 12.70 3.66 10.14
C ILE A 72 11.45 3.04 10.79
N ASN A 73 10.54 2.51 9.98
CA ASN A 73 9.26 1.97 10.43
C ASN A 73 9.43 0.68 11.26
N MET A 74 10.41 -0.17 10.94
CA MET A 74 10.72 -1.35 11.76
C MET A 74 11.19 -0.98 13.18
N ARG A 75 11.56 0.28 13.40
CA ARG A 75 11.98 0.84 14.69
C ARG A 75 10.90 1.76 15.28
N ALA A 76 9.63 1.54 14.92
CA ALA A 76 8.50 2.37 15.35
C ALA A 76 8.68 3.88 15.07
N GLY A 77 9.36 4.22 13.97
CA GLY A 77 9.63 5.61 13.60
C GLY A 77 10.96 6.17 14.12
N ALA A 78 11.70 5.43 14.95
CA ALA A 78 13.00 5.87 15.43
C ALA A 78 14.07 5.78 14.34
N PHE A 79 14.85 6.85 14.19
CA PHE A 79 16.04 6.82 13.33
C PHE A 79 17.11 5.86 13.87
N PRO A 80 17.97 5.30 12.98
CA PRO A 80 19.15 4.54 13.40
C PRO A 80 19.98 5.33 14.43
N PRO A 81 20.66 4.66 15.37
CA PRO A 81 21.56 5.33 16.31
C PRO A 81 22.62 6.14 15.55
N ALA A 82 23.07 7.22 16.16
CA ALA A 82 24.17 8.02 15.60
C ALA A 82 25.47 7.22 15.63
N GLU A 83 26.30 7.40 14.61
CA GLU A 83 27.68 6.89 14.61
C GLU A 83 28.58 7.80 15.47
N SER A 84 29.89 7.49 15.55
CA SER A 84 30.85 8.19 16.41
C SER A 84 31.01 9.68 16.09
N ASN A 85 30.66 10.10 14.87
CA ASN A 85 30.64 11.50 14.44
C ASN A 85 29.34 12.24 14.82
N GLY A 86 28.42 11.59 15.53
CA GLY A 86 27.13 12.16 15.92
C GLY A 86 26.08 12.18 14.80
N VAL A 87 26.38 11.64 13.60
CA VAL A 87 25.47 11.63 12.45
C VAL A 87 24.75 10.29 12.34
N ARG A 88 23.50 10.31 11.88
CA ARG A 88 22.67 9.12 11.62
C ARG A 88 22.62 8.84 10.13
N TYR A 89 22.75 7.57 9.75
CA TYR A 89 22.81 7.15 8.35
C TYR A 89 21.71 6.13 8.02
N ILE A 90 21.09 6.31 6.86
CA ILE A 90 20.26 5.28 6.23
C ILE A 90 21.19 4.42 5.39
N ARG A 91 21.07 3.09 5.51
CA ARG A 91 21.93 2.15 4.78
C ARG A 91 21.22 1.70 3.51
N ILE A 92 21.87 1.86 2.36
CA ILE A 92 21.35 1.39 1.08
C ILE A 92 22.15 0.14 0.69
N PRO A 93 21.54 -1.06 0.75
CA PRO A 93 22.21 -2.26 0.30
C PRO A 93 22.38 -2.24 -1.22
N LEU A 94 23.53 -2.68 -1.70
CA LEU A 94 23.83 -2.77 -3.13
C LEU A 94 23.53 -4.19 -3.61
N ASN A 95 22.68 -4.33 -4.64
CA ASN A 95 22.35 -5.59 -5.31
C ASN A 95 21.86 -6.73 -4.37
N ALA A 96 21.03 -6.41 -3.39
CA ALA A 96 20.56 -7.38 -2.39
C ALA A 96 19.03 -7.45 -2.24
N LEU A 97 18.27 -6.85 -3.16
CA LEU A 97 16.81 -6.79 -3.18
C LEU A 97 16.28 -7.07 -4.57
#